data_AF-A0A2R5G4D9-F1
#
_entry.id   AF-A0A2R5G4D9-F1
#
_cell.length_a   1.000
_cell.length_b   1.000
_cell.length_c   1.000
_cell.angle_alpha   90.00
_cell.angle_beta   90.00
_cell.angle_gamma   90.00
#
_symmetry.space_group_name_H-M   'P 1'
#
loop_
_entity.id
_entity.type
_entity.pdbx_description
1 polymer ?
#
loop_
_entity_poly.entity_id
_entity_poly.type
_entity_poly.pdbx_seq_one_letter_code
_entity_poly.pdbx_strand_id
1 'polypeptide(L)'
;MFGALAHLPPRKAWHLKLVVSLHDVGLADKLQKVLSGEYQPILAGKQSDVKVEVLKVVLEGMGALFGHPLPKKLTILDFGNGTTLYSRYNRGQREVHTAYPIGVEVLIDDISQKMKYLNGGKIGDASKIRFCLEMGHTRYSRDIDIKDIYSACLKDWYEKYLKKVVNLTLDAKHQGDEIWAIGGGCLLPGFRKLLEKNGFKILENPVEANVFGLLEMAKTISSKNPTSTSGKL
;
A
#
# COMPACT_ATOMS: atom_id res chain seq x y z
N MET A 1 7.67 10.70 7.44
CA MET A 1 9.10 10.34 7.41
C MET A 1 9.75 10.42 8.79
N PHE A 2 9.94 11.61 9.39
CA PHE A 2 10.64 11.72 10.70
C PHE A 2 9.96 10.97 11.85
N GLY A 3 8.63 10.85 11.85
CA GLY A 3 7.90 9.99 12.79
C GLY A 3 8.37 8.53 12.73
N ALA A 4 8.56 7.96 11.53
CA ALA A 4 9.09 6.61 11.36
C ALA A 4 10.55 6.51 11.81
N LEU A 5 11.37 7.54 11.50
CA LEU A 5 12.76 7.61 11.93
C LEU A 5 12.91 7.61 13.47
N ALA A 6 11.95 8.21 14.18
CA ALA A 6 11.94 8.25 15.64
C ALA A 6 11.73 6.88 16.31
N HIS A 7 11.26 5.87 15.56
CA HIS A 7 11.14 4.49 16.05
C HIS A 7 12.42 3.67 15.86
N LEU A 8 13.45 4.20 15.18
CA LEU A 8 14.73 3.53 15.00
C LEU A 8 15.71 3.88 16.15
N PRO A 9 16.77 3.08 16.37
CA PRO A 9 17.80 3.40 17.35
C PRO A 9 18.34 4.82 17.16
N PRO A 10 18.40 5.66 18.22
CA PRO A 10 18.81 7.05 18.09
C PRO A 10 20.22 7.20 17.49
N ARG A 11 20.39 8.15 16.57
CA ARG A 11 21.69 8.52 16.01
C ARG A 11 21.80 10.04 15.94
N LYS A 12 23.01 10.56 16.16
CA LYS A 12 23.29 12.01 16.04
C LYS A 12 23.16 12.51 14.60
N ALA A 13 23.59 11.69 13.64
CA ALA A 13 23.60 12.06 12.23
C ALA A 13 22.95 10.96 11.38
N TRP A 14 22.10 11.37 10.44
CA TRP A 14 21.46 10.52 9.45
C TRP A 14 21.71 11.05 8.03
N HIS A 15 22.13 10.16 7.15
CA HIS A 15 22.20 10.41 5.71
C HIS A 15 21.19 9.49 5.02
N LEU A 16 20.05 10.04 4.62
CA LEU A 16 18.94 9.29 4.04
C LEU A 16 18.93 9.49 2.53
N LYS A 17 19.01 8.37 1.80
CA LYS A 17 18.77 8.33 0.36
C LYS A 17 17.43 7.70 0.09
N LEU A 18 16.53 8.44 -0.54
CA LEU A 18 15.12 8.07 -0.69
C LEU A 18 14.74 7.87 -2.15
N VAL A 19 13.98 6.82 -2.40
CA VAL A 19 13.08 6.77 -3.56
C VAL A 19 11.67 6.90 -3.00
N VAL A 20 10.90 7.84 -3.53
CA VAL A 20 9.54 8.13 -3.05
C VAL A 20 8.55 7.89 -4.18
N SER A 21 7.32 7.53 -3.82
CA SER A 21 6.23 7.39 -4.78
C SER A 21 5.10 8.37 -4.49
N LEU A 22 4.36 8.73 -5.54
CA LEU A 22 3.20 9.61 -5.44
C LEU A 22 2.17 9.32 -6.53
N HIS A 23 0.92 9.77 -6.32
CA HIS A 23 -0.15 9.58 -7.28
C HIS A 23 -0.02 10.46 -8.55
N ASP A 24 0.29 11.75 -8.40
CA ASP A 24 0.31 12.76 -9.47
C ASP A 24 1.74 13.22 -9.86
N VAL A 25 2.26 12.69 -10.98
CA VAL A 25 3.62 13.00 -11.50
C VAL A 25 3.88 14.50 -11.62
N GLY A 26 2.87 15.33 -11.86
CA GLY A 26 3.03 16.78 -11.96
C GLY A 26 3.57 17.44 -10.69
N LEU A 27 3.50 16.75 -9.55
CA LEU A 27 4.03 17.21 -8.27
C LEU A 27 5.43 16.67 -7.94
N ALA A 28 6.04 15.87 -8.81
CA ALA A 28 7.32 15.20 -8.54
C ALA A 28 8.44 16.17 -8.18
N ASP A 29 8.66 17.21 -8.98
CA ASP A 29 9.71 18.21 -8.74
C ASP A 29 9.48 18.97 -7.43
N LYS A 30 8.21 19.28 -7.13
CA LYS A 30 7.85 19.96 -5.87
C LYS A 30 8.14 19.05 -4.68
N LEU A 31 7.75 17.78 -4.75
CA LEU A 31 8.00 16.83 -3.69
C LEU A 31 9.50 16.61 -3.46
N GLN A 32 10.28 16.48 -4.54
CA GLN A 32 11.72 16.33 -4.46
C GLN A 32 12.37 17.52 -3.75
N LYS A 33 11.96 18.75 -4.09
CA LYS A 33 12.45 19.99 -3.46
C LYS A 33 12.06 20.10 -1.99
N VAL A 34 10.84 19.71 -1.62
CA VAL A 34 10.35 19.81 -0.24
C VAL A 34 11.03 18.79 0.67
N LEU A 35 11.32 17.58 0.16
CA LEU A 35 11.88 16.50 0.96
C LEU A 35 13.42 16.48 1.01
N SER A 36 14.09 16.99 -0.02
CA SER A 36 15.55 17.02 -0.05
C SER A 36 16.08 18.22 0.74
N GLY A 37 17.09 17.99 1.56
CA GLY A 37 17.66 19.06 2.38
C GLY A 37 18.30 18.57 3.66
N GLU A 38 18.62 19.51 4.53
CA GLU A 38 19.19 19.26 5.85
C GLU A 38 18.21 19.75 6.92
N TYR A 39 17.98 18.91 7.92
CA TYR A 39 16.96 19.11 8.94
C TYR A 39 17.54 18.79 10.31
N GLN A 40 16.99 19.42 11.36
CA GLN A 40 17.40 19.18 12.74
C GLN A 40 16.20 18.78 13.63
N PRO A 41 15.52 17.65 13.34
CA PRO A 41 14.38 17.21 14.13
C PRO A 41 14.78 16.72 15.53
N ILE A 42 13.83 16.77 16.46
CA ILE A 42 13.89 16.03 17.72
C ILE A 42 13.26 14.65 17.50
N LEU A 43 14.07 13.59 17.55
CA LEU A 43 13.67 12.20 17.34
C LEU A 43 13.76 11.45 18.67
N ALA A 44 12.62 10.93 19.15
CA ALA A 44 12.54 10.25 20.45
C ALA A 44 13.21 11.05 21.60
N GLY A 45 12.96 12.36 21.63
CA GLY A 45 13.50 13.27 22.64
C GLY A 45 14.97 13.70 22.45
N LYS A 46 15.63 13.28 21.36
CA LYS A 46 17.02 13.65 21.06
C LYS A 46 17.12 14.42 19.75
N GLN A 47 17.81 15.56 19.78
CA GLN A 47 18.13 16.31 18.56
C GLN A 47 19.03 15.47 17.64
N SER A 48 18.72 15.45 16.35
CA SER A 48 19.48 14.72 15.32
C SER A 48 19.66 15.59 14.09
N ASP A 49 20.83 15.52 13.45
CA ASP A 49 21.07 16.12 12.13
C ASP A 49 20.67 15.11 11.06
N VAL A 50 19.75 15.48 10.17
CA VAL A 50 19.22 14.60 9.13
C VAL A 50 19.39 15.25 7.77
N LYS A 51 20.23 14.65 6.93
CA LYS A 51 20.37 15.00 5.52
C LYS A 51 19.57 14.04 4.66
N VAL A 52 18.76 14.58 3.77
CA VAL A 52 17.88 13.81 2.89
C VAL A 52 18.22 14.12 1.44
N GLU A 53 18.48 13.06 0.68
CA GLU A 53 18.67 13.07 -0.76
C GLU A 53 17.54 12.23 -1.40
N VAL A 54 16.66 12.87 -2.16
CA VAL A 54 15.67 12.14 -2.95
C VAL A 54 16.30 11.75 -4.30
N LEU A 55 16.63 10.47 -4.42
CA LEU A 55 17.25 9.86 -5.60
C LEU A 55 16.31 9.79 -6.80
N LYS A 56 15.04 9.48 -6.54
CA LYS A 56 14.03 9.33 -7.59
C LYS A 56 12.63 9.48 -7.02
N VAL A 57 11.77 10.07 -7.82
CA VAL A 57 10.33 10.10 -7.60
C VAL A 57 9.68 9.19 -8.64
N VAL A 58 8.85 8.25 -8.20
CA VAL A 58 8.13 7.32 -9.07
C VAL A 58 6.63 7.41 -8.86
N LEU A 59 5.88 6.78 -9.75
CA LEU A 59 4.46 6.62 -9.59
C LEU A 59 4.13 5.59 -8.52
N GLU A 60 3.05 5.84 -7.77
CA GLU A 60 2.55 4.86 -6.80
C GLU A 60 2.21 3.52 -7.45
N GLY A 61 2.50 2.45 -6.72
CA GLY A 61 2.40 1.07 -7.21
C GLY A 61 3.62 0.60 -8.01
N MET A 62 4.48 1.50 -8.52
CA MET A 62 5.67 1.09 -9.29
C MET A 62 6.70 0.36 -8.45
N GLY A 63 6.75 0.61 -7.14
CA GLY A 63 7.57 -0.17 -6.22
C GLY A 63 7.16 -1.64 -6.25
N ALA A 64 5.87 -1.94 -6.18
CA ALA A 64 5.37 -3.32 -6.15
C ALA A 64 5.68 -4.11 -7.44
N LEU A 65 6.07 -3.43 -8.51
CA LEU A 65 6.47 -4.03 -9.78
C LEU A 65 7.97 -4.21 -9.94
N PHE A 66 8.76 -3.52 -9.13
CA PHE A 66 10.21 -3.53 -9.26
C PHE A 66 10.78 -4.88 -8.83
N GLY A 67 11.74 -5.40 -9.60
CA GLY A 67 12.37 -6.70 -9.31
C GLY A 67 11.56 -7.92 -9.76
N HIS A 68 10.38 -7.73 -10.35
CA HIS A 68 9.58 -8.81 -10.91
C HIS A 68 9.69 -8.86 -12.45
N PRO A 69 9.74 -10.06 -13.06
CA PRO A 69 9.56 -10.19 -14.50
C PRO A 69 8.11 -9.81 -14.84
N LEU A 70 7.93 -8.63 -15.41
CA LEU A 70 6.59 -8.12 -15.71
C LEU A 70 6.02 -8.78 -16.96
N PRO A 71 4.74 -9.20 -16.94
CA PRO A 71 4.03 -9.65 -18.12
C PRO A 71 3.96 -8.53 -19.18
N LYS A 72 3.82 -8.92 -20.45
CA LYS A 72 3.67 -7.96 -21.54
C LYS A 72 2.46 -7.05 -21.35
N LYS A 73 1.34 -7.60 -20.85
CA LYS A 73 0.16 -6.86 -20.44
C LYS A 73 -0.20 -7.25 -19.01
N LEU A 74 -0.33 -6.27 -18.14
CA LEU A 74 -0.55 -6.48 -16.72
C LEU A 74 -1.62 -5.50 -16.23
N THR A 75 -2.65 -6.01 -15.57
CA THR A 75 -3.62 -5.19 -14.85
C THR A 75 -3.50 -5.46 -13.35
N ILE A 76 -3.54 -4.41 -12.54
CA ILE A 76 -3.36 -4.46 -11.09
C ILE A 76 -4.55 -3.81 -10.41
N LEU A 77 -5.07 -4.49 -9.39
CA LEU A 77 -5.91 -3.87 -8.36
C LEU A 77 -5.14 -3.71 -7.06
N ASP A 78 -5.00 -2.48 -6.61
CA ASP A 78 -4.46 -2.16 -5.27
C ASP A 78 -5.63 -1.88 -4.32
N PHE A 79 -5.83 -2.75 -3.33
CA PHE A 79 -6.87 -2.59 -2.33
C PHE A 79 -6.29 -1.89 -1.09
N GLY A 80 -6.34 -0.56 -1.10
CA GLY A 80 -5.87 0.30 -0.02
C GLY A 80 -6.94 0.56 1.06
N ASN A 81 -6.55 1.36 2.06
CA ASN A 81 -7.44 1.71 3.16
C ASN A 81 -8.61 2.61 2.72
N GLY A 82 -8.32 3.71 2.02
CA GLY A 82 -9.35 4.65 1.56
C GLY A 82 -9.66 4.55 0.06
N THR A 83 -8.81 3.87 -0.70
CA THR A 83 -8.93 3.80 -2.15
C THR A 83 -8.69 2.38 -2.66
N THR A 84 -9.35 2.06 -3.78
CA THR A 84 -8.98 0.93 -4.63
C THR A 84 -8.42 1.50 -5.93
N LEU A 85 -7.20 1.13 -6.31
CA LEU A 85 -6.55 1.64 -7.52
C LEU A 85 -6.59 0.59 -8.63
N TYR A 86 -7.13 0.97 -9.78
CA TYR A 86 -7.04 0.19 -11.01
C TYR A 86 -5.90 0.73 -11.86
N SER A 87 -4.95 -0.13 -12.22
CA SER A 87 -3.84 0.25 -13.09
C SER A 87 -3.60 -0.79 -14.18
N ARG A 88 -3.48 -0.35 -15.43
CA ARG A 88 -3.10 -1.22 -16.56
C ARG A 88 -1.73 -0.81 -17.09
N TYR A 89 -0.91 -1.82 -17.36
CA TYR A 89 0.45 -1.69 -17.84
C TYR A 89 0.64 -2.49 -19.12
N ASN A 90 1.40 -1.93 -20.06
CA ASN A 90 1.84 -2.59 -21.27
C ASN A 90 3.36 -2.45 -21.36
N ARG A 91 4.07 -3.59 -21.40
CA ARG A 91 5.54 -3.66 -21.39
C ARG A 91 6.16 -2.81 -20.27
N GLY A 92 5.56 -2.86 -19.08
CA GLY A 92 6.01 -2.12 -17.90
C GLY A 92 5.67 -0.63 -17.89
N GLN A 93 5.06 -0.08 -18.95
CA GLN A 93 4.59 1.30 -18.98
C GLN A 93 3.13 1.37 -18.54
N ARG A 94 2.80 2.30 -17.65
CA ARG A 94 1.43 2.50 -17.16
C ARG A 94 0.59 3.23 -18.20
N GLU A 95 -0.43 2.58 -18.72
CA GLU A 95 -1.36 3.14 -19.73
C GLU A 95 -2.62 3.72 -19.08
N VAL A 96 -3.13 3.05 -18.05
CA VAL A 96 -4.34 3.45 -17.33
C VAL A 96 -4.04 3.49 -15.84
N HIS A 97 -4.54 4.52 -15.17
CA HIS A 97 -4.54 4.62 -13.72
C HIS A 97 -5.82 5.34 -13.26
N THR A 98 -6.64 4.65 -12.48
CA THR A 98 -7.91 5.18 -11.99
C THR A 98 -8.06 4.85 -10.52
N ALA A 99 -8.19 5.90 -9.70
CA ALA A 99 -8.48 5.77 -8.29
C ALA A 99 -9.99 5.72 -8.05
N TYR A 100 -10.44 4.71 -7.32
CA TYR A 100 -11.80 4.61 -6.81
C TYR A 100 -11.78 4.97 -5.32
N PRO A 101 -12.57 5.94 -4.85
CA PRO A 101 -12.57 6.41 -3.45
C PRO A 101 -13.36 5.45 -2.54
N ILE A 102 -13.00 4.17 -2.60
CA ILE A 102 -13.63 3.06 -1.90
C ILE A 102 -12.53 2.07 -1.48
N GLY A 103 -12.16 2.11 -0.22
CA GLY A 103 -11.21 1.19 0.37
C GLY A 103 -11.81 0.34 1.50
N VAL A 104 -10.93 -0.31 2.25
CA VAL A 104 -11.28 -1.17 3.39
C VAL A 104 -11.95 -0.38 4.52
N GLU A 105 -11.73 0.93 4.64
CA GLU A 105 -12.35 1.75 5.69
C GLU A 105 -13.88 1.73 5.62
N VAL A 106 -14.45 1.74 4.42
CA VAL A 106 -15.92 1.65 4.21
C VAL A 106 -16.47 0.34 4.79
N LEU A 107 -15.75 -0.77 4.60
CA LEU A 107 -16.12 -2.06 5.19
C LEU A 107 -16.05 -2.03 6.72
N ILE A 108 -15.02 -1.42 7.29
CA ILE A 108 -14.85 -1.30 8.75
C ILE A 108 -15.98 -0.46 9.35
N ASP A 109 -16.35 0.64 8.69
CA ASP A 109 -17.44 1.51 9.12
C ASP A 109 -18.79 0.77 9.08
N ASP A 110 -19.06 0.03 7.99
CA ASP A 110 -20.26 -0.81 7.86
C ASP A 110 -20.37 -1.86 8.98
N ILE A 111 -19.26 -2.53 9.31
CA ILE A 111 -19.20 -3.49 10.42
C ILE A 111 -19.50 -2.76 11.73
N SER A 112 -18.83 -1.63 12.00
CA SER A 112 -19.02 -0.84 13.22
C SER A 112 -20.50 -0.48 13.43
N GLN A 113 -21.18 0.00 12.38
CA GLN A 113 -22.59 0.36 12.48
C GLN A 113 -23.50 -0.83 12.75
N LYS A 114 -23.21 -2.00 12.16
CA LYS A 114 -24.01 -3.22 12.37
C LYS A 114 -23.74 -3.90 13.71
N MET A 115 -22.70 -3.53 14.45
CA MET A 115 -22.37 -4.17 15.74
C MET A 115 -23.32 -3.84 16.91
N LYS A 116 -24.25 -2.89 16.78
CA LYS A 116 -25.12 -2.44 17.89
C LYS A 116 -25.79 -3.58 18.66
N TYR A 117 -26.30 -4.59 17.96
CA TYR A 117 -27.00 -5.71 18.60
C TYR A 117 -26.05 -6.70 19.31
N LEU A 118 -24.79 -6.80 18.89
CA LEU A 118 -23.77 -7.65 19.53
C LEU A 118 -23.00 -6.91 20.64
N ASN A 119 -22.96 -5.59 20.60
CA ASN A 119 -22.11 -4.76 21.45
C ASN A 119 -22.94 -3.89 22.43
N GLY A 120 -24.01 -4.48 23.00
CA GLY A 120 -24.80 -3.85 24.06
C GLY A 120 -25.45 -2.52 23.66
N GLY A 121 -25.91 -2.41 22.42
CA GLY A 121 -26.52 -1.20 21.85
C GLY A 121 -25.53 -0.18 21.28
N LYS A 122 -24.21 -0.38 21.43
CA LYS A 122 -23.17 0.54 20.97
C LYS A 122 -22.61 0.12 19.62
N ILE A 123 -22.23 1.09 18.79
CA ILE A 123 -21.45 0.80 17.57
C ILE A 123 -20.10 0.17 17.94
N GLY A 124 -19.49 -0.54 17.00
CA GLY A 124 -18.17 -1.14 17.16
C GLY A 124 -17.06 -0.09 17.12
N ASP A 125 -15.97 -0.34 17.85
CA ASP A 125 -14.75 0.45 17.76
C ASP A 125 -13.99 0.08 16.48
N ALA A 126 -13.86 1.04 15.55
CA ALA A 126 -13.22 0.86 14.26
C ALA A 126 -11.76 0.40 14.39
N SER A 127 -11.02 0.87 15.39
CA SER A 127 -9.62 0.47 15.60
C SER A 127 -9.51 -0.99 16.03
N LYS A 128 -10.45 -1.48 16.85
CA LYS A 128 -10.48 -2.90 17.24
C LYS A 128 -10.90 -3.82 16.10
N ILE A 129 -11.88 -3.39 15.30
CA ILE A 129 -12.29 -4.10 14.08
C ILE A 129 -11.11 -4.20 13.12
N ARG A 130 -10.44 -3.07 12.84
CA ARG A 130 -9.24 -3.05 12.01
C ARG A 130 -8.19 -4.04 12.53
N PHE A 131 -7.86 -3.95 13.82
CA PHE A 131 -6.86 -4.79 14.44
C PHE A 131 -7.15 -6.29 14.24
N CYS A 132 -8.37 -6.75 14.53
CA CYS A 132 -8.66 -8.17 14.37
C CYS A 132 -8.57 -8.62 12.90
N LEU A 133 -9.03 -7.81 11.95
CA LEU A 133 -8.98 -8.13 10.53
C LEU A 133 -7.55 -8.14 9.98
N GLU A 134 -6.70 -7.20 10.40
CA GLU A 134 -5.28 -7.16 10.05
C GLU A 134 -4.52 -8.37 10.64
N MET A 135 -4.96 -8.86 11.80
CA MET A 135 -4.47 -10.11 12.40
C MET A 135 -5.08 -11.37 11.77
N GLY A 136 -5.93 -11.23 10.75
CA GLY A 136 -6.50 -12.36 10.01
C GLY A 136 -7.67 -13.07 10.70
N HIS A 137 -8.31 -12.46 11.71
CA HIS A 137 -9.43 -13.06 12.44
C HIS A 137 -10.59 -12.07 12.68
N THR A 138 -11.72 -12.58 13.19
CA THR A 138 -12.94 -11.79 13.44
C THR A 138 -13.26 -11.65 14.93
N ARG A 139 -12.37 -12.10 15.81
CA ARG A 139 -12.50 -11.92 17.27
C ARG A 139 -12.29 -10.45 17.65
N TYR A 140 -13.36 -9.74 18.02
CA TYR A 140 -13.35 -8.31 18.40
C TYR A 140 -12.99 -8.11 19.87
N SER A 141 -13.43 -9.01 20.74
CA SER A 141 -13.06 -9.08 22.16
C SER A 141 -13.04 -10.53 22.61
N ARG A 142 -12.78 -10.80 23.91
CA ARG A 142 -12.85 -12.15 24.46
C ARG A 142 -14.19 -12.83 24.15
N ASP A 143 -15.27 -12.07 24.29
CA ASP A 143 -16.65 -12.57 24.28
C ASP A 143 -17.39 -12.27 22.97
N ILE A 144 -16.83 -11.40 22.11
CA ILE A 144 -17.48 -10.96 20.86
C ILE A 144 -16.67 -11.40 19.65
N ASP A 145 -17.31 -12.18 18.78
CA ASP A 145 -16.83 -12.50 17.43
C ASP A 145 -17.75 -11.86 16.40
N ILE A 146 -17.18 -11.09 15.46
CA ILE A 146 -17.94 -10.38 14.42
C ILE A 146 -18.03 -11.17 13.12
N LYS A 147 -17.72 -12.46 13.11
CA LYS A 147 -17.66 -13.29 11.88
C LYS A 147 -18.88 -13.14 10.96
N ASP A 148 -20.08 -13.18 11.50
CA ASP A 148 -21.31 -13.13 10.69
C ASP A 148 -21.57 -11.74 10.14
N ILE A 149 -21.37 -10.70 10.98
CA ILE A 149 -21.44 -9.29 10.55
C ILE A 149 -20.41 -9.03 9.47
N TYR A 150 -19.16 -9.41 9.70
CA TYR A 150 -18.06 -9.27 8.77
C TYR A 150 -18.38 -9.94 7.44
N SER A 151 -18.85 -11.19 7.45
CA SER A 151 -19.15 -11.93 6.22
C SER A 151 -20.26 -11.26 5.40
N ALA A 152 -21.31 -10.76 6.08
CA ALA A 152 -22.39 -10.02 5.44
C ALA A 152 -21.89 -8.67 4.87
N CYS A 153 -21.14 -7.90 5.65
CA CYS A 153 -20.58 -6.62 5.20
C CYS A 153 -19.56 -6.79 4.08
N LEU A 154 -18.71 -7.83 4.11
CA LEU A 154 -17.74 -8.10 3.06
C LEU A 154 -18.44 -8.37 1.72
N LYS A 155 -19.52 -9.15 1.74
CA LYS A 155 -20.35 -9.40 0.55
C LYS A 155 -20.98 -8.11 0.05
N ASP A 156 -21.60 -7.33 0.93
CA ASP A 156 -22.22 -6.04 0.58
C ASP A 156 -21.17 -5.08 -0.01
N TRP A 157 -20.00 -5.00 0.60
CA TRP A 157 -18.91 -4.13 0.18
C TRP A 157 -18.40 -4.50 -1.22
N TYR A 158 -18.22 -5.81 -1.46
CA TYR A 158 -17.85 -6.30 -2.77
C TYR A 158 -18.89 -5.96 -3.83
N GLU A 159 -20.16 -6.31 -3.59
CA GLU A 159 -21.24 -6.13 -4.58
C GLU A 159 -21.53 -4.66 -4.88
N LYS A 160 -21.54 -3.81 -3.86
CA LYS A 160 -21.88 -2.38 -4.00
C LYS A 160 -20.73 -1.55 -4.55
N TYR A 161 -19.50 -1.81 -4.11
CA TYR A 161 -18.38 -0.90 -4.36
C TYR A 161 -17.34 -1.51 -5.32
N LEU A 162 -16.94 -2.77 -5.10
CA LEU A 162 -15.81 -3.34 -5.84
C LEU A 162 -16.19 -4.03 -7.16
N LYS A 163 -17.42 -4.52 -7.30
CA LYS A 163 -17.86 -5.35 -8.42
C LYS A 163 -17.51 -4.75 -9.78
N LYS A 164 -17.75 -3.44 -9.95
CA LYS A 164 -17.44 -2.73 -11.20
C LYS A 164 -15.95 -2.82 -11.54
N VAL A 165 -15.07 -2.47 -10.60
CA VAL A 165 -13.62 -2.41 -10.85
C VAL A 165 -12.99 -3.80 -10.97
N VAL A 166 -13.53 -4.78 -10.24
CA VAL A 166 -13.16 -6.18 -10.38
C VAL A 166 -13.55 -6.72 -11.75
N ASN A 167 -14.77 -6.45 -12.22
CA ASN A 167 -15.21 -6.88 -13.55
C ASN A 167 -14.37 -6.24 -14.67
N LEU A 168 -14.04 -4.95 -14.57
CA LEU A 168 -13.11 -4.31 -15.52
C LEU A 168 -11.76 -5.02 -15.60
N THR A 169 -11.27 -5.52 -14.46
CA THR A 169 -10.03 -6.28 -14.40
C THR A 169 -10.17 -7.67 -15.02
N LEU A 170 -11.32 -8.33 -14.80
CA LEU A 170 -11.62 -9.61 -15.45
C LEU A 170 -11.77 -9.45 -16.97
N ASP A 171 -12.36 -8.35 -17.44
CA ASP A 171 -12.42 -8.02 -18.86
C ASP A 171 -11.00 -7.82 -19.45
N ALA A 172 -10.11 -7.15 -18.73
CA ALA A 172 -8.71 -7.01 -19.13
C ALA A 172 -8.01 -8.38 -19.21
N LYS A 173 -8.29 -9.28 -18.26
CA LYS A 173 -7.81 -10.68 -18.31
C LYS A 173 -8.26 -11.38 -19.60
N HIS A 174 -9.52 -11.23 -20.00
CA HIS A 174 -10.03 -11.77 -21.26
C HIS A 174 -9.37 -11.17 -22.50
N GLN A 175 -8.82 -9.95 -22.40
CA GLN A 175 -8.00 -9.31 -23.45
C GLN A 175 -6.51 -9.72 -23.45
N GLY A 176 -6.14 -10.68 -22.59
CA GLY A 176 -4.81 -11.25 -22.51
C GLY A 176 -3.88 -10.60 -21.46
N ASP A 177 -4.43 -9.82 -20.53
CA ASP A 177 -3.66 -9.30 -19.40
C ASP A 177 -3.47 -10.39 -18.33
N GLU A 178 -2.29 -10.45 -17.72
CA GLU A 178 -2.16 -11.07 -16.39
C GLU A 178 -2.76 -10.10 -15.36
N ILE A 179 -3.50 -10.62 -14.37
CA ILE A 179 -4.18 -9.79 -13.37
C ILE A 179 -3.60 -10.02 -11.97
N TRP A 180 -3.14 -8.94 -11.35
CA TRP A 180 -2.55 -8.96 -10.01
C TRP A 180 -3.42 -8.21 -9.02
N ALA A 181 -3.37 -8.62 -7.76
CA ALA A 181 -3.96 -7.90 -6.65
C ALA A 181 -2.89 -7.64 -5.58
N ILE A 182 -2.84 -6.39 -5.11
CA ILE A 182 -1.89 -5.89 -4.09
C ILE A 182 -2.64 -5.03 -3.05
N GLY A 183 -1.90 -4.55 -2.06
CA GLY A 183 -2.46 -3.74 -0.98
C GLY A 183 -2.94 -4.58 0.22
N GLY A 184 -3.14 -3.91 1.35
CA GLY A 184 -3.54 -4.57 2.61
C GLY A 184 -4.93 -5.21 2.55
N GLY A 185 -5.83 -4.67 1.73
CA GLY A 185 -7.18 -5.23 1.56
C GLY A 185 -7.18 -6.66 1.03
N CYS A 186 -6.17 -7.08 0.27
CA CYS A 186 -6.03 -8.47 -0.17
C CYS A 186 -5.91 -9.47 0.98
N LEU A 187 -5.47 -9.04 2.16
CA LEU A 187 -5.22 -9.89 3.31
C LEU A 187 -6.46 -10.05 4.21
N LEU A 188 -7.58 -9.40 3.87
CA LEU A 188 -8.82 -9.54 4.61
C LEU A 188 -9.26 -11.02 4.70
N PRO A 189 -9.74 -11.49 5.87
CA PRO A 189 -10.16 -12.88 6.06
C PRO A 189 -11.13 -13.38 4.98
N GLY A 190 -10.72 -14.40 4.23
CA GLY A 190 -11.54 -14.99 3.15
C GLY A 190 -11.52 -14.23 1.81
N PHE A 191 -11.11 -12.95 1.78
CA PHE A 191 -11.08 -12.15 0.56
C PHE A 191 -9.95 -12.59 -0.38
N ARG A 192 -8.78 -12.95 0.17
CA ARG A 192 -7.65 -13.53 -0.59
C ARG A 192 -8.10 -14.70 -1.47
N LYS A 193 -8.79 -15.68 -0.87
CA LYS A 193 -9.28 -16.88 -1.56
C LYS A 193 -10.29 -16.54 -2.66
N LEU A 194 -11.13 -15.52 -2.44
CA LEU A 194 -12.07 -15.04 -3.46
C LEU A 194 -11.32 -14.48 -4.68
N LEU A 195 -10.30 -13.65 -4.45
CA LEU A 195 -9.48 -13.09 -5.53
C LEU A 195 -8.73 -14.19 -6.29
N GLU A 196 -8.07 -15.11 -5.59
CA GLU A 196 -7.37 -16.26 -6.19
C GLU A 196 -8.32 -17.13 -7.03
N LYS A 197 -9.54 -17.39 -6.54
CA LYS A 197 -10.56 -18.15 -7.29
C LYS A 197 -10.97 -17.46 -8.59
N ASN A 198 -10.92 -16.13 -8.65
CA ASN A 198 -11.16 -15.34 -9.87
C ASN A 198 -9.89 -15.24 -10.75
N GLY A 199 -8.80 -15.87 -10.34
CA GLY A 199 -7.53 -15.95 -11.06
C GLY A 199 -6.65 -14.73 -10.91
N PHE A 200 -6.82 -13.94 -9.85
CA PHE A 200 -5.85 -12.93 -9.47
C PHE A 200 -4.60 -13.59 -8.90
N LYS A 201 -3.44 -13.13 -9.32
CA LYS A 201 -2.17 -13.40 -8.63
C LYS A 201 -2.01 -12.39 -7.50
N ILE A 202 -1.83 -12.86 -6.28
CA ILE A 202 -1.60 -12.01 -5.11
C ILE A 202 -0.11 -12.10 -4.76
N LEU A 203 0.56 -10.95 -4.67
CA LEU A 203 1.97 -10.93 -4.25
C LEU A 203 2.10 -11.45 -2.82
N GLU A 204 3.24 -12.07 -2.49
CA GLU A 204 3.45 -12.71 -1.17
C GLU A 204 3.34 -11.71 -0.01
N ASN A 205 3.88 -10.49 -0.18
CA ASN A 205 3.81 -9.41 0.80
C ASN A 205 3.11 -8.17 0.21
N PRO A 206 1.78 -8.21 -0.01
CA PRO A 206 1.09 -7.18 -0.80
C PRO A 206 1.06 -5.81 -0.09
N VAL A 207 1.22 -5.78 1.24
CA VAL A 207 1.33 -4.55 2.04
C VAL A 207 2.69 -3.88 1.85
N GLU A 208 3.76 -4.68 1.82
CA GLU A 208 5.13 -4.16 1.81
C GLU A 208 5.74 -4.14 0.40
N ALA A 209 5.08 -4.74 -0.60
CA ALA A 209 5.58 -4.85 -1.96
C ALA A 209 6.03 -3.50 -2.54
N ASN A 210 5.23 -2.44 -2.33
CA ASN A 210 5.59 -1.12 -2.79
C ASN A 210 6.85 -0.61 -2.09
N VAL A 211 6.90 -0.61 -0.75
CA VAL A 211 8.04 -0.06 -0.01
C VAL A 211 9.33 -0.86 -0.23
N PHE A 212 9.26 -2.20 -0.33
CA PHE A 212 10.43 -3.02 -0.65
C PHE A 212 10.96 -2.74 -2.05
N GLY A 213 10.09 -2.62 -3.05
CA GLY A 213 10.55 -2.29 -4.39
C GLY A 213 11.15 -0.90 -4.50
N LEU A 214 10.64 0.10 -3.76
CA LEU A 214 11.27 1.42 -3.66
C LEU A 214 12.66 1.33 -2.99
N LEU A 215 12.82 0.51 -1.96
CA LEU A 215 14.11 0.26 -1.31
C LEU A 215 15.11 -0.38 -2.29
N GLU A 216 14.68 -1.38 -3.06
CA GLU A 216 15.53 -2.03 -4.06
C GLU A 216 15.90 -1.09 -5.23
N MET A 217 14.98 -0.20 -5.64
CA MET A 217 15.31 0.90 -6.56
C MET A 217 16.39 1.81 -5.97
N ALA A 218 16.24 2.22 -4.71
CA ALA A 218 17.19 3.11 -4.05
C ALA A 218 18.60 2.48 -3.96
N LYS A 219 18.67 1.19 -3.61
CA LYS A 219 19.92 0.41 -3.60
C LYS A 219 20.55 0.35 -4.99
N THR A 220 19.75 0.06 -6.02
CA THR A 220 20.23 -0.05 -7.41
C THR A 220 20.76 1.28 -7.96
N ILE A 221 20.09 2.39 -7.65
CA ILE A 221 20.55 3.74 -8.06
C ILE A 221 21.84 4.09 -7.31
N SER A 222 21.90 3.80 -6.01
CA SER A 222 23.07 4.08 -5.18
C SER A 222 24.30 3.26 -5.58
N SER A 223 24.11 2.00 -6.01
CA SER A 223 25.22 1.15 -6.46
C SER A 223 25.73 1.50 -7.86
N LYS A 224 24.88 2.07 -8.72
CA LYS A 224 25.27 2.57 -10.05
C LYS A 224 25.95 3.94 -10.02
N ASN A 225 25.85 4.67 -8.91
CA ASN A 225 26.55 5.91 -8.65
C ASN A 225 27.63 5.73 -7.56
N PRO A 226 28.67 4.89 -7.76
CA PRO A 226 29.83 4.95 -6.90
C PRO A 226 30.51 6.30 -7.18
N THR A 227 30.54 7.17 -6.18
CA THR A 227 31.14 8.49 -6.29
C THR A 227 32.55 8.38 -6.89
N SER A 228 32.74 9.10 -7.99
CA SER A 228 34.03 9.61 -8.45
C SER A 228 34.74 10.29 -7.28
N THR A 229 35.56 9.51 -6.56
CA THR A 229 36.56 10.02 -5.63
C THR A 229 37.90 9.51 -6.14
N SER A 230 38.38 10.17 -7.18
CA SER A 230 39.80 10.26 -7.47
C SER A 230 40.46 11.01 -6.30
N GLY A 231 40.83 10.28 -5.25
CA GLY A 231 41.82 10.72 -4.29
C GLY A 231 43.19 10.63 -4.93
N LYS A 232 43.64 11.72 -5.56
CA LYS A 232 45.07 12.02 -5.65
C LYS A 232 45.44 12.75 -4.36
N LEU A 233 46.30 12.12 -3.57
CA LEU A 233 47.40 12.79 -2.88
C LEU A 233 48.68 12.27 -3.53
#